data_AF-A0A2S8BN99-F1
#
_entry.id   AF-A0A2S8BN99-F1
#
_cell.length_a   1.000
_cell.length_b   1.000
_cell.length_c   1.000
_cell.angle_alpha   90.00
_cell.angle_beta   90.00
_cell.angle_gamma   90.00
#
_symmetry.space_group_name_H-M   'P 1'
#
loop_
_entity.id
_entity.type
_entity.pdbx_description
1 polymer ?
#
loop_
_entity_poly.entity_id
_entity_poly.type
_entity_poly.pdbx_seq_one_letter_code
_entity_poly.pdbx_strand_id
1 'polypeptide(L)'
;MRSPRYFRLLDGLDDLLAGARDHAAPANIGDAYRRVRKAVKAAKAADYRDDALHRIRKRAKRLRYTAAATKAPRVAKRAKAVQTLLGEHQDSVVSRAHLLQQADAAVAAGEDTFSYGVLYLREDELARRCRAKLGRKLRKLDKATHRGGRAGL
;
A
#
# COMPACT_ATOMS: atom_id res chain seq x y z
N MET A 1 -12.50 -22.41 -7.36
CA MET A 1 -11.15 -22.34 -7.96
C MET A 1 -10.71 -23.71 -8.48
N ARG A 2 -11.34 -24.26 -9.52
CA ARG A 2 -10.96 -25.56 -10.13
C ARG A 2 -11.14 -25.52 -11.66
N SER A 3 -10.69 -24.45 -12.30
CA SER A 3 -10.84 -24.32 -13.76
C SER A 3 -9.56 -24.78 -14.49
N PRO A 4 -9.67 -25.34 -15.70
CA PRO A 4 -8.50 -25.70 -16.52
C PRO A 4 -7.56 -24.52 -16.82
N ARG A 5 -8.08 -23.29 -16.81
CA ARG A 5 -7.27 -22.06 -16.95
C ARG A 5 -6.39 -21.81 -15.72
N TYR A 6 -6.89 -22.13 -14.52
CA TYR A 6 -6.14 -21.95 -13.28
C TYR A 6 -4.96 -22.92 -13.20
N PHE A 7 -5.16 -24.20 -13.54
CA PHE A 7 -4.08 -25.19 -13.53
C PHE A 7 -2.99 -24.86 -14.57
N ARG A 8 -3.37 -24.49 -15.79
CA ARG A 8 -2.39 -24.01 -16.79
C ARG A 8 -1.56 -22.80 -16.34
N LEU A 9 -2.14 -21.91 -15.53
CA LEU A 9 -1.40 -20.79 -14.95
C LEU A 9 -0.41 -21.26 -13.88
N LEU A 10 -0.76 -22.27 -13.08
CA LEU A 10 0.14 -22.85 -12.10
C LEU A 10 1.30 -23.58 -12.79
N ASP A 11 1.01 -24.43 -13.78
CA ASP A 11 2.04 -25.15 -14.53
C ASP A 11 3.05 -24.16 -15.16
N GLY A 12 2.54 -23.09 -15.79
CA GLY A 12 3.42 -22.05 -16.36
C GLY A 12 4.21 -21.24 -15.32
N LEU A 13 3.74 -21.13 -14.07
CA LEU A 13 4.50 -20.51 -12.99
C LEU A 13 5.61 -21.45 -12.47
N ASP A 14 5.36 -22.75 -12.41
CA ASP A 14 6.35 -23.76 -12.02
C ASP A 14 7.48 -23.84 -13.05
N ASP A 15 7.15 -23.85 -14.34
CA ASP A 15 8.13 -23.79 -15.45
C ASP A 15 8.98 -22.51 -15.38
N LEU A 16 8.35 -21.36 -15.13
CA LEU A 16 9.06 -20.08 -14.96
C LEU A 16 10.02 -20.13 -13.77
N LEU A 17 9.61 -20.70 -12.65
CA LEU A 17 10.45 -20.81 -11.45
C LEU A 17 11.63 -21.77 -11.66
N ALA A 18 11.44 -22.83 -12.44
CA ALA A 18 12.51 -23.75 -12.82
C ALA A 18 13.60 -23.03 -13.62
N GLY A 19 13.22 -22.16 -14.56
CA GLY A 19 14.17 -21.39 -15.39
C GLY A 19 14.73 -20.10 -14.77
N ALA A 20 14.06 -19.51 -13.76
CA ALA A 20 14.41 -18.18 -13.24
C ALA A 20 15.56 -18.15 -12.21
N ARG A 21 16.09 -19.31 -11.79
CA ARG A 21 17.13 -19.38 -10.74
C ARG A 21 18.42 -18.64 -11.09
N ASP A 22 18.68 -18.40 -12.38
CA ASP A 22 19.97 -17.86 -12.85
C ASP A 22 19.98 -16.34 -13.11
N HIS A 23 18.83 -15.63 -13.04
CA HIS A 23 18.69 -14.23 -13.52
C HIS A 23 18.26 -13.22 -12.45
N ALA A 24 18.25 -13.61 -11.17
CA ALA A 24 17.78 -12.73 -10.10
C ALA A 24 18.83 -11.67 -9.73
N ALA A 25 18.71 -10.47 -10.31
CA ALA A 25 19.47 -9.31 -9.83
C ALA A 25 19.19 -9.09 -8.32
N PRO A 26 20.21 -8.89 -7.48
CA PRO A 26 20.01 -8.75 -6.04
C PRO A 26 19.14 -7.54 -5.74
N ALA A 27 18.00 -7.77 -5.08
CA ALA A 27 17.05 -6.73 -4.76
C ALA A 27 17.66 -5.73 -3.76
N ASN A 28 18.04 -4.54 -4.21
CA ASN A 28 18.66 -3.52 -3.36
C ASN A 28 17.63 -2.73 -2.53
N ILE A 29 17.74 -2.80 -1.20
CA ILE A 29 16.94 -1.99 -0.27
C ILE A 29 17.08 -0.48 -0.56
N GLY A 30 18.29 -0.02 -0.87
CA GLY A 30 18.58 1.40 -1.10
C GLY A 30 17.78 1.97 -2.28
N ASP A 31 17.71 1.24 -3.39
CA ASP A 31 16.96 1.66 -4.57
C ASP A 31 15.45 1.55 -4.37
N ALA A 32 14.99 0.49 -3.70
CA ALA A 32 13.59 0.37 -3.31
C ALA A 32 13.16 1.53 -2.39
N TYR A 33 14.00 1.91 -1.44
CA TYR A 33 13.76 3.03 -0.55
C TYR A 33 13.83 4.38 -1.28
N ARG A 34 14.78 4.57 -2.19
CA ARG A 34 14.86 5.76 -3.07
C ARG A 34 13.55 5.98 -3.83
N ARG A 35 12.93 4.90 -4.33
CA ARG A 35 11.62 4.95 -5.00
C ARG A 35 10.48 5.36 -4.06
N VAL A 36 10.51 4.94 -2.79
CA VAL A 36 9.58 5.44 -1.76
C VAL A 36 9.76 6.94 -1.56
N ARG A 37 10.99 7.43 -1.37
CA ARG A 37 11.25 8.88 -1.19
C ARG A 37 10.79 9.71 -2.38
N LYS A 38 11.05 9.25 -3.61
CA LYS A 38 10.56 9.90 -4.83
C LYS A 38 9.03 9.99 -4.85
N ALA A 39 8.33 8.92 -4.50
CA ALA A 39 6.86 8.92 -4.41
C ALA A 39 6.35 9.88 -3.32
N VAL A 40 7.03 9.99 -2.17
CA VAL A 40 6.69 10.94 -1.11
C VAL A 40 6.89 12.39 -1.58
N LYS A 41 7.99 12.69 -2.29
CA LYS A 41 8.22 14.03 -2.86
C LYS A 41 7.13 14.39 -3.87
N ALA A 42 6.78 13.46 -4.76
CA ALA A 42 5.69 13.65 -5.72
C ALA A 42 4.33 13.85 -5.03
N ALA A 43 4.05 13.10 -3.96
CA ALA A 43 2.81 13.27 -3.20
C ALA A 43 2.74 14.63 -2.51
N LYS A 44 3.84 15.16 -1.98
CA LYS A 44 3.87 16.53 -1.44
C LYS A 44 3.53 17.58 -2.50
N ALA A 45 4.08 17.45 -3.71
CA ALA A 45 3.79 18.36 -4.81
C ALA A 45 2.33 18.28 -5.29
N ALA A 46 1.70 17.11 -5.12
CA ALA A 46 0.30 16.87 -5.46
C ALA A 46 -0.63 17.00 -4.25
N ASP A 47 -0.23 17.71 -3.19
CA ASP A 47 -0.99 17.89 -1.94
C ASP A 47 -1.62 16.60 -1.39
N TYR A 48 -0.85 15.50 -1.45
CA TYR A 48 -1.25 14.18 -0.99
C TYR A 48 -2.60 13.69 -1.54
N ARG A 49 -2.90 13.99 -2.81
CA ARG A 49 -4.01 13.37 -3.55
C ARG A 49 -3.97 11.84 -3.48
N ASP A 50 -5.14 11.20 -3.56
CA ASP A 50 -5.32 9.77 -3.31
C ASP A 50 -4.46 8.87 -4.20
N ASP A 51 -4.33 9.24 -5.48
CA ASP A 51 -3.49 8.54 -6.44
C ASP A 51 -2.00 8.61 -6.06
N ALA A 52 -1.53 9.74 -5.53
CA ALA A 52 -0.17 9.92 -5.05
C ALA A 52 0.08 9.12 -3.75
N LEU A 53 -0.89 9.09 -2.84
CA LEU A 53 -0.85 8.22 -1.65
C LEU A 53 -0.81 6.74 -2.03
N HIS A 54 -1.61 6.35 -3.01
CA HIS A 54 -1.62 4.99 -3.55
C HIS A 54 -0.26 4.60 -4.16
N ARG A 55 0.43 5.53 -4.82
CA ARG A 55 1.81 5.31 -5.29
C ARG A 55 2.78 5.05 -4.13
N ILE A 56 2.71 5.82 -3.04
CA ILE A 56 3.53 5.57 -1.84
C ILE A 56 3.26 4.15 -1.30
N ARG A 57 1.98 3.74 -1.21
CA ARG A 57 1.59 2.41 -0.73
C ARG A 57 2.22 1.28 -1.56
N LYS A 58 2.13 1.37 -2.90
CA LYS A 58 2.75 0.38 -3.80
C LYS A 58 4.26 0.29 -3.59
N ARG A 59 4.94 1.43 -3.45
CA ARG A 59 6.40 1.46 -3.22
C ARG A 59 6.77 0.92 -1.83
N ALA A 60 6.01 1.23 -0.80
CA ALA A 60 6.19 0.68 0.55
C ALA A 60 6.00 -0.85 0.58
N LYS A 61 4.98 -1.38 -0.12
CA LYS A 61 4.77 -2.82 -0.30
C LYS A 61 5.99 -3.49 -0.95
N ARG A 62 6.50 -2.92 -2.05
CA ARG A 62 7.72 -3.43 -2.71
C ARG A 62 8.93 -3.40 -1.80
N LEU A 63 9.20 -2.28 -1.12
CA LEU A 63 10.29 -2.16 -0.14
C LEU A 63 10.18 -3.20 0.99
N ARG A 64 8.97 -3.49 1.47
CA ARG A 64 8.75 -4.52 2.49
C ARG A 64 9.21 -5.89 2.01
N TYR A 65 8.84 -6.28 0.79
CA TYR A 65 9.24 -7.58 0.23
C TYR A 65 10.75 -7.64 -0.04
N THR A 66 11.33 -6.59 -0.61
CA THR A 66 12.79 -6.49 -0.79
C THR A 66 13.50 -6.65 0.55
N ALA A 67 13.09 -5.89 1.57
CA ALA A 67 13.70 -5.96 2.90
C ALA A 67 13.49 -7.32 3.60
N ALA A 68 12.39 -8.02 3.32
CA ALA A 68 12.19 -9.38 3.84
C ALA A 68 13.14 -10.37 3.16
N ALA A 69 13.30 -10.29 1.84
CA ALA A 69 14.20 -11.15 1.07
C ALA A 69 15.67 -10.93 1.44
N THR A 70 16.07 -9.69 1.74
CA THR A 70 17.45 -9.33 2.13
C THR A 70 17.68 -9.34 3.64
N LYS A 71 16.85 -10.05 4.42
CA LYS A 71 16.99 -10.19 5.89
C LYS A 71 17.14 -8.87 6.66
N ALA A 72 16.39 -7.84 6.27
CA ALA A 72 16.35 -6.52 6.93
C ALA A 72 15.01 -6.30 7.69
N PRO A 73 14.76 -7.02 8.81
CA PRO A 73 13.45 -7.09 9.46
C PRO A 73 12.95 -5.74 9.99
N ARG A 74 13.88 -4.86 10.42
CA ARG A 74 13.53 -3.50 10.88
C ARG A 74 12.94 -2.66 9.75
N VAL A 75 13.54 -2.70 8.55
CA VAL A 75 13.04 -1.99 7.37
C VAL A 75 11.70 -2.59 6.91
N ALA A 76 11.61 -3.93 6.85
CA ALA A 76 10.38 -4.63 6.49
C ALA A 76 9.21 -4.25 7.41
N LYS A 77 9.43 -4.22 8.74
CA LYS A 77 8.41 -3.82 9.74
C LYS A 77 7.95 -2.37 9.55
N ARG A 78 8.87 -1.44 9.27
CA ARG A 78 8.50 -0.03 9.06
C ARG A 78 7.79 0.19 7.72
N ALA A 79 8.22 -0.51 6.67
CA ALA A 79 7.57 -0.47 5.36
C ALA A 79 6.15 -1.05 5.44
N LYS A 80 5.96 -2.16 6.18
CA LYS A 80 4.62 -2.70 6.49
C LYS A 80 3.74 -1.65 7.16
N ALA A 81 4.26 -0.92 8.15
CA ALA A 81 3.48 0.08 8.87
C ALA A 81 3.00 1.25 7.98
N VAL A 82 3.78 1.64 6.96
CA VAL A 82 3.34 2.62 5.94
C VAL A 82 2.32 1.98 5.01
N GLN A 83 2.58 0.76 4.54
CA GLN A 83 1.67 0.01 3.66
C GLN A 83 0.29 -0.17 4.28
N THR A 84 0.21 -0.61 5.55
CA THR A 84 -1.04 -0.85 6.28
C THR A 84 -1.82 0.45 6.45
N LEU A 85 -1.16 1.52 6.92
CA LEU A 85 -1.82 2.82 7.13
C LEU A 85 -2.44 3.37 5.84
N LEU A 86 -1.73 3.23 4.71
CA LEU A 86 -2.25 3.66 3.41
C LEU A 86 -3.25 2.65 2.80
N GLY A 87 -3.27 1.42 3.31
CA GLY A 87 -4.33 0.44 3.05
C GLY A 87 -5.63 0.92 3.66
N GLU A 88 -5.63 1.15 4.98
CA GLU A 88 -6.78 1.70 5.73
C GLU A 88 -7.32 3.00 5.09
N HIS A 89 -6.43 3.92 4.68
CA HIS A 89 -6.84 5.12 3.97
C HIS A 89 -7.55 4.83 2.64
N GLN A 90 -7.01 3.89 1.84
CA GLN A 90 -7.59 3.57 0.54
C GLN A 90 -8.90 2.80 0.69
N ASP A 91 -8.97 1.87 1.64
CA ASP A 91 -10.18 1.11 1.95
C ASP A 91 -11.30 2.09 2.30
N SER A 92 -11.00 3.10 3.11
CA SER A 92 -11.93 4.17 3.46
C SER A 92 -12.39 5.03 2.26
N VAL A 93 -11.50 5.38 1.33
CA VAL A 93 -11.86 6.08 0.08
C VAL A 93 -12.82 5.23 -0.76
N VAL A 94 -12.56 3.92 -0.88
CA VAL A 94 -13.41 2.99 -1.62
C VAL A 94 -14.76 2.79 -0.93
N SER A 95 -14.77 2.63 0.40
CA SER A 95 -15.99 2.51 1.20
C SER A 95 -16.92 3.70 1.00
N ARG A 96 -16.38 4.93 0.96
CA ARG A 96 -17.19 6.13 0.69
C ARG A 96 -17.83 6.12 -0.68
N ALA A 97 -17.12 5.69 -1.72
CA ALA A 97 -17.69 5.56 -3.05
C ALA A 97 -18.85 4.54 -3.07
N HIS A 98 -18.70 3.43 -2.35
CA HIS A 98 -19.78 2.45 -2.22
C HIS A 98 -20.96 2.97 -1.40
N LEU A 99 -20.71 3.71 -0.31
CA LEU A 99 -21.77 4.32 0.49
C LEU A 99 -22.61 5.30 -0.32
N LEU A 100 -22.00 6.07 -1.22
CA LEU A 100 -22.75 6.94 -2.14
C LEU A 100 -23.63 6.13 -3.10
N GLN A 101 -23.10 5.06 -3.69
CA GLN A 101 -23.90 4.17 -4.55
C GLN A 101 -25.08 3.53 -3.83
N GLN A 102 -24.90 3.14 -2.56
CA GLN A 102 -25.97 2.59 -1.73
C GLN A 102 -26.99 3.66 -1.32
N ALA A 103 -26.53 4.87 -1.01
CA ALA A 103 -27.42 6.00 -0.74
C ALA A 103 -28.29 6.34 -1.96
N ASP A 104 -27.71 6.38 -3.16
CA ASP A 104 -28.47 6.62 -4.40
C ASP A 104 -29.54 5.55 -4.64
N ALA A 105 -29.21 4.28 -4.38
CA ALA A 105 -30.18 3.18 -4.46
C ALA A 105 -31.30 3.30 -3.42
N ALA A 106 -30.97 3.68 -2.19
CA ALA A 106 -31.95 3.92 -1.12
C ALA A 106 -32.89 5.09 -1.45
N VAL A 107 -32.37 6.18 -2.03
CA VAL A 107 -33.21 7.29 -2.55
C VAL A 107 -34.19 6.78 -3.60
N ALA A 108 -33.72 5.98 -4.57
CA ALA A 108 -34.58 5.42 -5.62
C ALA A 108 -35.67 4.48 -5.06
N ALA A 109 -35.41 3.84 -3.92
CA ALA A 109 -36.36 2.99 -3.21
C ALA A 109 -37.27 3.75 -2.23
N GLY A 110 -37.07 5.05 -2.02
CA GLY A 110 -37.82 5.85 -1.04
C GLY A 110 -37.45 5.56 0.43
N GLU A 111 -36.26 5.02 0.67
CA GLU A 111 -35.74 4.69 2.00
C GLU A 111 -35.01 5.88 2.66
N ASP A 112 -34.91 5.88 4.00
CA ASP A 112 -34.10 6.86 4.73
C ASP A 112 -32.60 6.68 4.43
N THR A 113 -31.91 7.80 4.23
CA THR A 113 -30.48 7.83 3.87
C THR A 113 -29.55 8.35 4.96
N PHE A 114 -30.08 8.78 6.11
CA PHE A 114 -29.30 9.40 7.18
C PHE A 114 -28.11 8.53 7.63
N SER A 115 -28.34 7.23 7.76
CA SER A 115 -27.31 6.27 8.17
C SER A 115 -26.12 6.21 7.20
N TYR A 116 -26.34 6.32 5.89
CA TYR A 116 -25.26 6.34 4.90
C TYR A 116 -24.39 7.61 5.04
N GLY A 117 -25.01 8.75 5.32
CA GLY A 117 -24.30 10.00 5.59
C GLY A 117 -23.40 9.91 6.84
N VAL A 118 -23.91 9.32 7.92
CA VAL A 118 -23.11 9.08 9.15
C VAL A 118 -21.92 8.15 8.87
N LEU A 119 -22.14 7.06 8.14
CA LEU A 119 -21.05 6.14 7.77
C LEU A 119 -20.01 6.82 6.87
N TYR A 120 -20.46 7.63 5.90
CA TYR A 120 -19.56 8.37 5.01
C TYR A 120 -18.63 9.30 5.79
N LEU A 121 -19.17 10.03 6.76
CA LEU A 121 -18.38 10.93 7.60
C LEU A 121 -17.35 10.15 8.43
N ARG A 122 -17.73 9.02 9.03
CA ARG A 122 -16.80 8.16 9.79
C ARG A 122 -15.63 7.68 8.95
N GLU A 123 -15.89 7.32 7.70
CA GLU A 123 -14.86 6.96 6.74
C GLU A 123 -13.98 8.17 6.38
N ASP A 124 -14.54 9.34 6.08
CA ASP A 124 -13.72 10.54 5.81
C ASP A 124 -12.76 10.86 6.98
N GLU A 125 -13.26 10.78 8.21
CA GLU A 125 -12.42 10.95 9.39
C GLU A 125 -11.31 9.89 9.50
N LEU A 126 -11.61 8.62 9.20
CA LEU A 126 -10.61 7.55 9.19
C LEU A 126 -9.52 7.87 8.16
N ALA A 127 -9.91 8.26 6.94
CA ALA A 127 -9.01 8.65 5.88
C ALA A 127 -8.12 9.83 6.31
N ARG A 128 -8.68 10.87 6.94
CA ARG A 128 -7.95 12.03 7.47
C ARG A 128 -6.97 11.64 8.59
N ARG A 129 -7.40 10.80 9.55
CA ARG A 129 -6.53 10.29 10.62
C ARG A 129 -5.35 9.50 10.05
N CYS A 130 -5.58 8.72 8.99
CA CYS A 130 -4.51 7.99 8.32
C CYS A 130 -3.49 8.94 7.68
N ARG A 131 -3.95 9.97 6.95
CA ARG A 131 -3.08 11.00 6.36
C ARG A 131 -2.25 11.73 7.43
N ALA A 132 -2.86 12.14 8.54
CA ALA A 132 -2.16 12.81 9.64
C ALA A 132 -1.02 11.95 10.25
N LYS A 133 -1.22 10.63 10.33
CA LYS A 133 -0.21 9.68 10.87
C LYS A 133 0.92 9.37 9.88
N LEU A 134 0.74 9.65 8.58
CA LEU A 134 1.68 9.24 7.51
C LEU A 134 3.08 9.79 7.74
N GLY A 135 3.22 11.09 8.03
CA GLY A 135 4.51 11.74 8.24
C GLY A 135 5.34 11.06 9.35
N ARG A 136 4.70 10.68 10.46
CA ARG A 136 5.35 9.96 11.56
C ARG A 136 5.84 8.57 11.12
N LYS A 137 5.06 7.83 10.33
CA LYS A 137 5.47 6.50 9.84
C LYS A 137 6.62 6.61 8.84
N LEU A 138 6.59 7.59 7.94
CA LEU A 138 7.67 7.86 6.99
C LEU A 138 8.98 8.22 7.68
N ARG A 139 8.95 9.08 8.71
CA ARG A 139 10.15 9.39 9.54
C ARG A 139 10.72 8.14 10.21
N LYS A 140 9.87 7.24 10.72
CA LYS A 140 10.33 5.98 11.34
C LYS A 140 10.93 5.01 10.31
N LEU A 141 10.41 5.01 9.08
CA LEU A 141 10.96 4.22 7.97
C LEU A 141 12.34 4.73 7.56
N ASP A 142 12.47 6.05 7.37
CA ASP A 142 13.73 6.74 7.06
C ASP A 142 14.84 6.43 8.08
N LYS A 143 14.54 6.54 9.39
CA LYS A 143 15.49 6.17 10.45
C LYS A 143 15.91 4.70 10.40
N ALA A 144 15.02 3.79 10.02
CA ALA A 144 15.32 2.36 9.94
C ALA A 144 16.22 2.03 8.74
N THR A 145 16.07 2.74 7.62
CA THR A 145 16.92 2.55 6.44
C THR A 145 18.32 3.15 6.64
N HIS A 146 18.44 4.31 7.31
CA HIS A 146 19.75 4.90 7.60
C HIS A 146 20.56 4.14 8.66
N ARG A 147 19.91 3.59 9.69
CA ARG A 147 20.60 2.74 10.68
C ARG A 147 20.99 1.36 10.13
N GLY A 148 20.23 0.82 9.18
CA GLY A 148 20.54 -0.46 8.54
C GLY A 148 21.77 -0.41 7.62
N GLY A 149 22.00 0.74 6.96
CA GLY A 149 23.18 0.94 6.11
C GLY A 149 24.51 1.12 6.86
N ARG A 150 24.48 1.35 8.17
CA ARG A 150 25.69 1.49 9.01
C ARG A 150 26.17 0.17 9.63
N ALA A 151 25.38 -0.89 9.54
CA ALA A 151 25.69 -2.20 10.14
C ALA A 151 25.96 -3.28 9.06
N GLY A 152 26.22 -2.87 7.82
CA GLY A 152 26.40 -3.75 6.66
C GLY A 152 27.56 -3.34 5.75
N LEU A 153 28.56 -2.67 6.32
CA LEU A 153 29.91 -2.48 5.77
C LEU A 153 30.89 -3.03 6.82
#